data_AF-A0A5J4URX9-F1
#
_entry.id   AF-A0A5J4URX9-F1
#
_cell.length_a   1.000
_cell.length_b   1.000
_cell.length_c   1.000
_cell.angle_alpha   90.00
_cell.angle_beta   90.00
_cell.angle_gamma   90.00
#
_symmetry.space_group_name_H-M   'P 1'
#
loop_
_entity.id
_entity.type
_entity.pdbx_description
1 polymer ?
#
loop_
_entity_poly.entity_id
_entity_poly.type
_entity_poly.pdbx_seq_one_letter_code
_entity_poly.pdbx_strand_id
1 'polypeptide(L)'
;MQTTAADIWSFGVLLFELLAQKHPFFSGNDIDLSPLEIYRRIIDEEPAELPDHYSNNLKKLIKMMLIKDATRRITAVDILEVHEVAISQSNN
;
A
#
# COMPACT_ATOMS: atom_id res chain seq x y z
N MET A 1 16.00 13.60 1.63
CA MET A 1 14.94 13.51 0.60
C MET A 1 14.80 12.04 0.25
N GLN A 2 13.87 11.30 0.86
CA GLN A 2 13.58 9.91 0.51
C GLN A 2 12.32 9.89 -0.37
N THR A 3 12.45 10.30 -1.63
CA THR A 3 11.32 10.38 -2.57
C THR A 3 10.85 8.97 -2.98
N THR A 4 11.78 8.07 -3.27
CA THR A 4 11.46 6.74 -3.80
C THR A 4 10.63 5.89 -2.83
N ALA A 5 10.94 5.91 -1.54
CA ALA A 5 10.14 5.18 -0.55
C ALA A 5 8.74 5.79 -0.38
N ALA A 6 8.60 7.11 -0.53
CA ALA A 6 7.30 7.79 -0.52
C ALA A 6 6.47 7.47 -1.77
N ASP A 7 7.13 7.28 -2.92
CA ASP A 7 6.50 6.82 -4.16
C ASP A 7 5.96 5.39 -4.00
N ILE A 8 6.72 4.47 -3.39
CA ILE A 8 6.23 3.11 -3.08
C ILE A 8 5.01 3.15 -2.16
N TRP A 9 5.02 4.01 -1.14
CA TRP A 9 3.86 4.17 -0.27
C TRP A 9 2.63 4.62 -1.06
N SER A 10 2.76 5.69 -1.84
CA SER A 10 1.68 6.26 -2.64
C SER A 10 1.15 5.25 -3.66
N PHE A 11 2.03 4.47 -4.27
CA PHE A 11 1.66 3.38 -5.17
C PHE A 11 0.91 2.25 -4.45
N GLY A 12 1.33 1.89 -3.23
CA GLY A 12 0.62 0.92 -2.40
C GLY A 12 -0.79 1.37 -2.02
N VAL A 13 -0.98 2.65 -1.71
CA VAL A 13 -2.30 3.25 -1.46
C VAL A 13 -3.16 3.16 -2.72
N LEU A 14 -2.64 3.61 -3.87
CA LEU A 14 -3.35 3.57 -5.15
C LEU A 14 -3.76 2.14 -5.53
N LEU A 15 -2.85 1.18 -5.41
CA LEU A 15 -3.13 -0.22 -5.73
C LEU A 15 -4.22 -0.79 -4.80
N PHE A 16 -4.16 -0.47 -3.51
CA PHE A 16 -5.23 -0.85 -2.58
C PHE A 16 -6.58 -0.26 -3.01
N GLU A 17 -6.63 1.03 -3.32
CA GLU A 17 -7.87 1.70 -3.74
C GLU A 17 -8.48 1.09 -5.00
N LEU A 18 -7.66 0.77 -5.99
CA LEU A 18 -8.12 0.12 -7.22
C LEU A 18 -8.75 -1.25 -6.96
N LEU A 19 -8.21 -2.01 -6.00
CA LEU A 19 -8.69 -3.36 -5.68
C LEU A 19 -9.88 -3.33 -4.71
N ALA A 20 -9.79 -2.54 -3.65
CA ALA A 20 -10.78 -2.51 -2.57
C ALA A 20 -11.94 -1.52 -2.83
N GLN A 21 -11.79 -0.63 -3.81
CA GLN A 21 -12.72 0.47 -4.11
C GLN A 21 -12.97 1.40 -2.90
N LYS A 22 -11.97 1.48 -1.99
CA LYS A 22 -11.97 2.33 -0.79
C LYS A 22 -10.53 2.65 -0.38
N HIS A 23 -10.33 3.75 0.35
CA HIS A 23 -9.03 4.13 0.87
C HIS A 23 -8.57 3.19 2.01
N PRO A 24 -7.26 2.87 2.13
CA PRO A 24 -6.76 1.95 3.16
C PRO A 24 -6.89 2.50 4.61
N PHE A 25 -6.86 3.82 4.80
CA PHE A 25 -6.88 4.47 6.13
C PHE A 25 -8.14 5.32 6.38
N PHE A 26 -8.99 5.51 5.37
CA PHE A 26 -10.15 6.41 5.45
C PHE A 26 -11.38 5.73 4.87
N SER A 27 -12.54 6.12 5.39
CA SER A 27 -13.86 5.67 4.97
C SER A 27 -14.59 6.81 4.27
N GLY A 28 -15.62 6.48 3.47
CA GLY A 28 -16.45 7.50 2.81
C GLY A 28 -17.24 8.39 3.77
N ASN A 29 -17.30 8.03 5.06
CA ASN A 29 -17.99 8.80 6.10
C ASN A 29 -17.06 9.78 6.83
N ASP A 30 -15.75 9.77 6.52
CA ASP A 30 -14.77 10.66 7.13
C ASP A 30 -14.84 12.06 6.48
N ILE A 31 -15.88 12.81 6.84
CA ILE A 31 -16.04 14.22 6.48
C ILE A 31 -15.37 15.12 7.52
N ASP A 32 -14.66 16.16 7.06
CA ASP A 32 -14.02 17.19 7.90
C ASP A 32 -13.02 16.68 8.96
N LEU A 33 -12.22 15.65 8.62
CA LEU A 33 -11.13 15.22 9.49
C LEU A 33 -10.10 16.35 9.70
N SER A 34 -9.76 16.62 10.96
CA SER A 34 -8.66 17.53 11.27
C SER A 34 -7.33 16.99 10.75
N PRO A 35 -6.35 17.85 10.42
CA PRO A 35 -5.02 17.40 10.01
C PRO A 35 -4.36 16.45 11.02
N LEU A 36 -4.54 16.69 12.32
CA LEU A 36 -3.99 15.84 13.38
C LEU A 36 -4.57 14.41 13.33
N GLU A 37 -5.87 14.28 13.06
CA GLU A 37 -6.51 12.98 12.93
C GLU A 37 -6.02 12.24 11.67
N ILE A 38 -5.87 12.95 10.54
CA ILE A 38 -5.27 12.40 9.32
C ILE A 38 -3.86 11.86 9.61
N TYR A 39 -3.02 12.64 10.31
CA TYR A 39 -1.67 12.21 10.69
C TYR A 39 -1.70 10.99 11.60
N ARG A 40 -2.55 10.98 12.64
CA ARG A 40 -2.70 9.85 13.57
C ARG A 40 -3.03 8.56 12.82
N ARG A 41 -4.00 8.60 11.91
CA ARG A 41 -4.38 7.40 11.13
C ARG A 41 -3.26 6.94 10.20
N ILE A 42 -2.59 7.86 9.52
CA ILE A 42 -1.50 7.51 8.59
C ILE A 42 -0.28 6.97 9.34
N ILE A 43 0.04 7.47 10.53
CA ILE A 43 1.25 7.11 11.26
C ILE A 43 1.01 5.88 12.16
N ASP A 44 -0.10 5.85 12.88
CA ASP A 44 -0.32 4.91 13.99
C ASP A 44 -1.26 3.76 13.64
N GLU A 45 -2.18 3.93 12.69
CA GLU A 45 -3.18 2.91 12.36
C GLU A 45 -2.71 1.99 11.21
N GLU A 46 -3.04 0.71 11.31
CA GLU A 46 -2.79 -0.26 10.24
C GLU A 46 -3.76 -0.07 9.08
N PRO A 47 -3.34 -0.32 7.83
CA PRO A 47 -4.24 -0.24 6.68
C PRO A 47 -5.33 -1.31 6.78
N ALA A 48 -6.51 -0.99 6.26
CA ALA A 48 -7.58 -1.97 6.09
C ALA A 48 -7.10 -3.18 5.28
N GLU A 49 -7.73 -4.34 5.51
CA GLU A 49 -7.40 -5.54 4.75
C GLU A 49 -8.16 -5.60 3.42
N LEU A 50 -7.51 -6.16 2.39
CA LEU A 50 -8.18 -6.51 1.15
C LEU A 50 -9.17 -7.68 1.38
N PRO A 51 -10.25 -7.76 0.58
CA PRO A 51 -11.18 -8.90 0.56
C PRO A 51 -10.49 -10.26 0.39
N ASP A 52 -11.13 -11.32 0.88
CA ASP A 52 -10.58 -12.68 0.92
C ASP A 52 -10.43 -13.40 -0.42
N HIS A 53 -11.08 -12.90 -1.47
CA HIS A 53 -10.92 -13.45 -2.81
C HIS A 53 -9.57 -13.08 -3.46
N TYR A 54 -8.82 -12.11 -2.91
CA TYR A 54 -7.48 -11.77 -3.38
C TYR A 54 -6.41 -12.71 -2.80
N SER A 55 -5.36 -12.97 -3.59
CA SER A 55 -4.27 -13.85 -3.18
C SER A 55 -3.54 -13.33 -1.94
N ASN A 56 -3.06 -14.24 -1.10
CA ASN A 56 -2.23 -13.89 0.06
C ASN A 56 -0.95 -13.15 -0.34
N ASN A 57 -0.40 -13.46 -1.52
CA ASN A 57 0.78 -12.79 -2.06
C ASN A 57 0.50 -11.31 -2.36
N LEU A 58 -0.63 -11.00 -3.00
CA LEU A 58 -1.05 -9.63 -3.27
C LEU A 58 -1.32 -8.86 -1.98
N LYS A 59 -2.04 -9.48 -1.03
CA LYS A 59 -2.28 -8.90 0.31
C LYS A 59 -0.95 -8.57 1.01
N LYS A 60 0.01 -9.50 0.97
CA LYS A 60 1.34 -9.33 1.57
C LYS A 60 2.13 -8.22 0.88
N LEU A 61 2.10 -8.15 -0.46
CA LEU A 61 2.80 -7.13 -1.24
C LEU A 61 2.34 -5.72 -0.84
N ILE A 62 1.03 -5.48 -0.80
CA ILE A 62 0.48 -4.18 -0.39
C ILE A 62 0.84 -3.85 1.06
N LYS A 63 0.76 -4.82 1.98
CA LYS A 63 1.22 -4.63 3.37
C LYS A 63 2.69 -4.21 3.44
N MET A 64 3.57 -4.78 2.60
CA MET A 64 4.99 -4.41 2.54
C MET A 64 5.22 -3.01 1.95
N MET A 65 4.37 -2.57 1.01
CA MET A 65 4.39 -1.19 0.48
C MET A 65 3.91 -0.16 1.51
N LEU A 66 2.97 -0.54 2.38
CA LEU A 66 2.37 0.32 3.41
C LEU A 66 3.05 0.21 4.79
N ILE A 67 4.30 -0.25 4.84
CA ILE A 67 5.11 -0.20 6.07
C ILE A 67 5.40 1.26 6.43
N LYS A 68 5.17 1.64 7.69
CA LYS A 68 5.34 3.02 8.18
C LYS A 68 6.79 3.49 8.14
N ASP A 69 7.70 2.65 8.62
CA ASP A 69 9.14 2.90 8.54
C ASP A 69 9.64 2.80 7.10
N ALA A 70 9.99 3.94 6.52
CA ALA A 70 10.45 4.04 5.13
C ALA A 70 11.72 3.22 4.85
N THR A 71 12.56 2.96 5.87
CA THR A 71 13.79 2.17 5.71
C THR A 71 13.53 0.66 5.65
N ARG A 72 12.36 0.22 6.12
CA ARG A 72 11.91 -1.17 6.12
C ARG A 72 10.89 -1.47 5.04
N ARG A 73 10.44 -0.45 4.33
CA ARG A 73 9.48 -0.55 3.23
C ARG A 73 10.13 -1.25 2.04
N ILE A 74 9.36 -2.09 1.36
CA ILE A 74 9.83 -2.80 0.16
C ILE A 74 10.27 -1.80 -0.92
N THR A 75 11.31 -2.11 -1.68
CA THR A 75 11.79 -1.25 -2.75
C THR A 75 11.18 -1.65 -4.10
N ALA A 76 11.25 -0.76 -5.10
CA ALA A 76 10.84 -1.08 -6.47
C ALA A 76 11.59 -2.29 -7.03
N VAL A 77 12.88 -2.44 -6.68
CA VAL A 77 13.71 -3.56 -7.12
C VAL A 77 13.18 -4.87 -6.52
N ASP A 78 12.93 -4.90 -5.21
CA ASP A 78 12.37 -6.09 -4.55
C ASP A 78 10.98 -6.45 -5.09
N ILE A 79 10.16 -5.45 -5.43
CA ILE A 79 8.83 -5.68 -6.04
C ILE A 79 8.96 -6.39 -7.39
N LEU A 80 9.93 -6.02 -8.22
CA LEU A 80 10.15 -6.66 -9.52
C LEU A 80 10.64 -8.11 -9.41
N GLU A 81 11.28 -8.46 -8.29
CA GLU A 81 11.71 -9.83 -7.99
C GLU A 81 10.58 -10.71 -7.42
N VAL A 82 9.44 -10.14 -7.07
CA VAL A 82 8.27 -10.93 -6.66
C VAL A 82 7.86 -11.84 -7.82
N HIS A 83 7.88 -13.15 -7.58
CA HIS A 83 7.67 -14.19 -8.58
C HIS A 83 6.46 -13.95 -9.52
N GLU A 84 5.33 -13.51 -8.98
CA GLU A 84 4.12 -13.19 -9.77
C GLU A 84 4.33 -12.01 -10.72
N VAL A 85 5.08 -10.99 -10.29
CA VAL A 85 5.43 -9.82 -11.10
C VAL A 85 6.47 -10.21 -12.16
N ALA A 86 7.52 -10.92 -11.77
CA ALA A 86 8.59 -11.38 -12.67
C ALA A 86 8.06 -12.25 -13.83
N ILE A 87 7.08 -13.12 -13.57
CA ILE A 87 6.45 -13.95 -14.62
C ILE A 87 5.67 -13.10 -15.62
N SER A 88 4.98 -12.06 -15.16
CA SER A 88 4.21 -11.17 -16.06
C SER A 88 5.10 -10.39 -17.04
N GLN A 89 6.34 -10.07 -16.65
CA GLN A 89 7.33 -9.41 -17.51
C GLN A 89 7.90 -10.35 -18.59
N SER A 90 7.96 -11.66 -18.33
CA SER A 90 8.53 -12.64 -19.27
C SER A 90 7.56 -13.05 -20.38
N ASN A 91 6.28 -12.67 -20.25
CA ASN A 91 5.21 -13.01 -21.19
C ASN A 91 4.82 -11.84 -22.11
N ASN A 92 5.65 -10.79 -22.17
CA ASN A 92 5.48 -9.59 -23.01
C ASN A 92 6.75 -9.36 -23.85
#